data_AF-A0A2V5LT84-F1
#
_entry.id   AF-A0A2V5LT84-F1
#
_cell.length_a   1.000
_cell.length_b   1.000
_cell.length_c   1.000
_cell.angle_alpha   90.00
_cell.angle_beta   90.00
_cell.angle_gamma   90.00
#
_symmetry.space_group_name_H-M   'P 1'
#
loop_
_entity.id
_entity.type
_entity.pdbx_description
1 polymer ?
#
loop_
_entity_poly.entity_id
_entity_poly.type
_entity_poly.pdbx_seq_one_letter_code
_entity_poly.pdbx_strand_id
1 'polypeptide(L)'
;MSERLHGVPTPEGEYFDSGRFAGLSFVLGVVAVIALVLCAVGAIVNPHQFGYSWLFAFAFFFTLCAGCFFWTIVHHATDAEWSVVVRRQLENLAALLTVLALLFVPILLLRHHLFVWMDI
;
A
#
# COMPACT_ATOMS: atom_id res chain seq x y z
N MET A 1 -18.93 5.54 -47.66
CA MET A 1 -18.51 6.38 -46.51
C MET A 1 -17.32 5.73 -45.80
N SER A 2 -16.24 5.43 -46.53
CA SER A 2 -15.00 4.83 -45.98
C SER A 2 -13.73 5.62 -46.35
N GLU A 3 -13.82 6.57 -47.28
CA GLU A 3 -12.66 7.29 -47.82
C GLU A 3 -12.12 8.42 -46.92
N ARG A 4 -12.83 8.80 -45.83
CA ARG A 4 -12.38 9.89 -44.93
C ARG A 4 -11.34 9.49 -43.88
N LEU A 5 -11.02 8.20 -43.73
CA LEU A 5 -10.09 7.73 -42.70
C LEU A 5 -8.62 7.72 -43.15
N HIS A 6 -8.34 7.82 -44.45
CA HIS A 6 -6.99 7.67 -45.00
C HIS A 6 -6.07 8.88 -44.84
N GLY A 7 -6.56 10.00 -44.28
CA GLY A 7 -5.79 11.25 -44.14
C GLY A 7 -5.60 11.73 -42.70
N VAL A 8 -6.18 11.05 -41.70
CA VAL A 8 -6.02 11.44 -40.30
C VAL A 8 -4.84 10.65 -39.74
N PRO A 9 -3.69 11.29 -39.43
CA PRO A 9 -2.62 10.60 -38.73
C PRO A 9 -3.17 10.10 -37.39
N THR A 10 -2.88 8.87 -37.05
CA THR A 10 -3.22 8.34 -35.73
C THR A 10 -2.60 9.28 -34.68
N PRO A 11 -3.39 9.81 -33.72
CA PRO A 11 -2.83 10.66 -32.68
C PRO A 11 -1.71 9.89 -31.98
N GLU A 12 -0.58 10.56 -31.76
CA GLU A 12 0.51 9.98 -30.99
C GLU A 12 -0.02 9.59 -29.60
N GLY A 13 0.34 8.38 -29.13
CA GLY A 13 -0.10 7.94 -27.82
C GLY A 13 0.47 8.86 -26.74
N GLU A 14 -0.38 9.37 -25.85
CA GLU A 14 0.09 10.14 -24.70
C GLU A 14 0.80 9.18 -23.74
N TYR A 15 2.12 9.28 -23.64
CA TYR A 15 2.92 8.47 -22.74
C TYR A 15 2.96 9.12 -21.36
N PHE A 16 2.85 8.29 -20.32
CA PHE A 16 3.05 8.75 -18.95
C PHE A 16 4.51 9.16 -18.73
N ASP A 17 4.75 10.45 -18.50
CA ASP A 17 6.06 10.97 -18.14
C ASP A 17 6.38 10.63 -16.67
N SER A 18 6.99 9.47 -16.48
CA SER A 18 7.47 9.02 -15.17
C SER A 18 8.52 9.95 -14.54
N GLY A 19 9.24 10.73 -15.34
CA GLY A 19 10.27 11.66 -14.88
C GLY A 19 9.71 12.76 -13.96
N ARG A 20 8.45 13.16 -14.20
CA ARG A 20 7.75 14.16 -13.38
C ARG A 20 7.61 13.77 -11.91
N PHE A 21 7.50 12.46 -11.61
CA PHE A 21 7.29 11.97 -10.24
C PHE A 21 8.55 11.41 -9.58
N ALA A 22 9.64 11.24 -10.33
CA ALA A 22 10.88 10.64 -9.84
C ALA A 22 11.43 11.34 -8.58
N GLY A 23 11.40 12.67 -8.54
CA GLY A 23 11.84 13.43 -7.37
C GLY A 23 10.98 13.17 -6.12
N LEU A 24 9.66 13.13 -6.28
CA LEU A 24 8.74 12.84 -5.17
C LEU A 24 8.91 11.41 -4.66
N SER A 25 8.97 10.43 -5.57
CA SER A 25 9.20 9.03 -5.21
C SER A 25 10.51 8.84 -4.47
N PHE A 26 11.57 9.54 -4.87
CA PHE A 26 12.86 9.51 -4.18
C PHE A 26 12.76 10.06 -2.76
N VAL A 27 12.14 11.23 -2.58
CA VAL A 27 11.95 11.84 -1.25
C VAL A 27 11.14 10.93 -0.34
N LEU A 28 10.04 10.37 -0.82
CA LEU A 28 9.22 9.43 -0.05
C LEU A 28 10.00 8.17 0.33
N GLY A 29 10.82 7.64 -0.58
CA GLY A 29 11.70 6.51 -0.31
C GLY A 29 12.73 6.81 0.78
N VAL A 30 13.38 7.97 0.73
CA VAL A 30 14.35 8.40 1.76
C VAL A 30 13.66 8.55 3.12
N VAL A 31 12.49 9.20 3.16
CA VAL A 31 11.72 9.35 4.41
C VAL A 31 11.32 8.00 4.99
N ALA A 32 10.88 7.05 4.14
CA ALA A 32 10.52 5.71 4.58
C ALA A 32 11.72 4.97 5.19
N VAL A 33 12.91 5.05 4.58
CA VAL A 33 14.13 4.44 5.12
C VAL A 33 14.52 5.06 6.45
N ILE A 34 14.52 6.40 6.56
CA ILE A 34 14.83 7.10 7.81
C ILE A 34 13.85 6.69 8.92
N ALA A 35 12.54 6.66 8.61
CA ALA A 35 11.52 6.25 9.58
C ALA A 35 11.73 4.80 10.06
N LEU A 36 12.05 3.86 9.15
CA LEU A 36 12.34 2.47 9.51
C LEU A 36 13.59 2.34 10.40
N VAL A 37 14.64 3.11 10.12
CA VAL A 37 15.85 3.16 10.97
C VAL A 37 15.50 3.67 12.37
N LEU A 38 14.71 4.74 12.48
CA LEU A 38 14.24 5.26 13.77
C LEU A 38 13.37 4.24 14.52
N CYS A 39 12.51 3.50 13.82
CA CYS A 39 11.74 2.40 14.40
C CYS A 39 12.65 1.28 14.94
N ALA A 40 13.70 0.91 14.20
CA ALA A 40 14.67 -0.08 14.65
C ALA A 40 15.43 0.37 15.91
N VAL A 41 15.81 1.65 15.99
CA VAL A 41 16.38 2.23 17.21
C VAL A 41 15.36 2.18 18.36
N GLY A 42 14.11 2.56 18.12
CA GLY A 42 13.03 2.51 19.10
C GLY A 42 12.78 1.10 19.66
N ALA A 43 12.88 0.07 18.81
CA ALA A 43 12.75 -1.32 19.22
C ALA A 43 13.84 -1.76 20.21
N ILE A 44 15.05 -1.20 20.12
CA ILE A 44 16.17 -1.49 21.02
C ILE A 44 16.05 -0.67 22.32
N VAL A 45 15.65 0.60 22.22
CA VAL A 45 15.57 1.51 23.37
C VAL A 45 14.39 1.17 24.30
N ASN A 46 13.21 0.91 23.74
CA ASN A 46 12.02 0.55 24.51
C ASN A 46 11.12 -0.40 23.70
N PRO A 47 11.36 -1.72 23.79
CA PRO A 47 10.63 -2.71 23.00
C PRO A 47 9.13 -2.74 23.32
N HIS A 48 8.72 -2.46 24.57
CA HIS A 48 7.31 -2.43 24.94
C HIS A 48 6.56 -1.29 24.23
N GLN A 49 7.09 -0.05 24.31
CA GLN A 49 6.48 1.10 23.65
C GLN A 49 6.48 0.94 22.11
N PHE A 50 7.58 0.42 21.55
CA PHE A 50 7.69 0.12 20.14
C PHE A 50 6.62 -0.89 19.70
N GLY A 51 6.46 -2.00 20.43
CA GLY A 51 5.48 -3.03 20.12
C GLY A 51 4.06 -2.45 20.00
N TYR A 52 3.59 -1.72 21.03
CA TYR A 52 2.25 -1.14 21.01
C TYR A 52 2.05 -0.14 19.86
N SER A 53 3.05 0.71 19.62
CA SER A 53 2.99 1.72 18.57
C SER A 53 3.02 1.09 17.16
N TRP A 54 3.82 0.03 16.99
CA TRP A 54 3.91 -0.75 15.75
C TRP A 54 2.61 -1.49 15.46
N LEU A 55 2.03 -2.15 16.47
CA LEU A 55 0.75 -2.85 16.34
C LEU A 55 -0.37 -1.87 15.94
N PHE A 56 -0.41 -0.67 16.54
CA PHE A 56 -1.36 0.37 16.17
C PHE A 56 -1.22 0.80 14.71
N ALA A 57 0.00 1.15 14.27
CA ALA A 57 0.26 1.56 12.90
C ALA A 57 -0.07 0.43 11.91
N PHE A 58 0.34 -0.80 12.23
CA PHE A 58 0.03 -1.99 11.44
C PHE A 58 -1.48 -2.17 11.27
N ALA A 59 -2.26 -2.13 12.35
CA ALA A 59 -3.71 -2.30 12.30
C ALA A 59 -4.40 -1.22 11.45
N PHE A 60 -3.94 0.04 11.56
CA PHE A 60 -4.43 1.14 10.74
C PHE A 60 -4.23 0.88 9.24
N PHE A 61 -2.99 0.58 8.82
CA PHE A 61 -2.71 0.34 7.40
C PHE A 61 -3.30 -0.99 6.90
N PHE A 62 -3.37 -2.01 7.76
CA PHE A 62 -4.00 -3.29 7.46
C PHE A 62 -5.48 -3.13 7.15
N THR A 63 -6.23 -2.42 7.99
CA THR A 63 -7.65 -2.18 7.76
C THR A 63 -7.92 -1.37 6.50
N LEU A 64 -7.05 -0.40 6.18
CA LEU A 64 -7.11 0.35 4.92
C LEU A 64 -6.91 -0.57 3.70
N CYS A 65 -5.85 -1.38 3.69
CA CYS A 65 -5.55 -2.27 2.56
C CYS A 65 -6.58 -3.40 2.43
N ALA A 66 -7.02 -3.97 3.55
CA ALA A 66 -8.07 -4.99 3.59
C ALA A 66 -9.41 -4.43 3.11
N GLY A 67 -9.75 -3.18 3.45
CA GLY A 67 -10.92 -2.49 2.92
C GLY A 67 -10.85 -2.28 1.40
N CYS A 68 -9.68 -1.92 0.87
CA CYS A 68 -9.46 -1.81 -0.57
C CYS A 68 -9.61 -3.17 -1.26
N PHE A 69 -9.04 -4.23 -0.69
CA PHE A 69 -9.16 -5.59 -1.19
C PHE A 69 -10.62 -6.07 -1.20
N PHE A 70 -11.37 -5.82 -0.12
CA PHE A 70 -12.80 -6.09 -0.03
C PHE A 70 -13.58 -5.39 -1.15
N TRP A 71 -13.36 -4.08 -1.35
CA TRP A 71 -14.02 -3.34 -2.41
C TRP A 71 -13.67 -3.83 -3.82
N THR A 72 -12.42 -4.24 -4.05
CA THR A 72 -12.02 -4.87 -5.31
C THR A 72 -12.84 -6.13 -5.57
N ILE A 73 -13.04 -6.99 -4.57
CA ILE A 73 -13.90 -8.18 -4.71
C ILE A 73 -15.34 -7.79 -5.03
N VAL A 74 -15.91 -6.83 -4.29
CA VAL A 74 -17.30 -6.36 -4.50
C VAL A 74 -17.50 -5.83 -5.92
N HIS A 75 -16.57 -5.04 -6.44
CA HIS A 75 -16.64 -4.51 -7.80
C HIS A 75 -16.63 -5.60 -8.89
N HIS A 76 -15.92 -6.70 -8.65
CA HIS A 76 -15.91 -7.85 -9.55
C HIS A 76 -17.17 -8.71 -9.38
N ALA A 77 -17.65 -8.90 -8.15
CA ALA A 77 -18.83 -9.73 -7.88
C ALA A 77 -20.15 -9.12 -8.38
N THR A 78 -20.19 -7.79 -8.52
CA THR A 78 -21.40 -7.04 -8.92
C THR A 78 -21.34 -6.52 -10.34
N ASP A 79 -20.27 -6.81 -11.10
CA ASP A 79 -20.03 -6.25 -12.44
C ASP A 79 -20.22 -4.72 -12.49
N ALA A 80 -19.68 -4.02 -11.48
CA ALA A 80 -19.87 -2.59 -11.33
C ALA A 80 -19.08 -1.78 -12.37
N GLU A 81 -19.77 -1.14 -13.31
CA GLU A 81 -19.19 -0.28 -14.36
C GLU A 81 -18.95 1.18 -13.91
N TRP A 82 -19.53 1.60 -12.79
CA TRP A 82 -19.47 3.00 -12.32
C TRP A 82 -18.17 3.36 -11.60
N SER A 83 -17.32 2.38 -11.25
CA SER A 83 -16.11 2.58 -10.44
C SER A 83 -14.79 2.32 -11.19
N VAL A 84 -14.82 2.36 -12.54
CA VAL A 84 -13.68 1.98 -13.40
C VAL A 84 -12.40 2.77 -13.08
N VAL A 85 -12.51 4.06 -12.78
CA VAL A 85 -11.34 4.91 -12.47
C VAL A 85 -10.74 4.58 -11.09
N VAL A 86 -11.59 4.25 -10.11
CA VAL A 86 -11.16 3.99 -8.73
C VAL A 86 -10.62 2.56 -8.58
N ARG A 87 -11.09 1.62 -9.40
CA ARG A 87 -10.74 0.19 -9.33
C ARG A 87 -9.23 -0.05 -9.33
N ARG A 88 -8.50 0.58 -10.26
CA ARG A 88 -7.03 0.41 -10.36
C ARG A 88 -6.29 0.92 -9.11
N GLN A 89 -6.81 1.96 -8.46
CA GLN A 89 -6.20 2.49 -7.23
C GLN A 89 -6.45 1.59 -6.04
N LEU A 90 -7.65 1.00 -5.93
CA LEU A 90 -7.95 0.01 -4.90
C LEU A 90 -7.13 -1.27 -5.08
N GLU A 91 -6.93 -1.72 -6.32
CA GLU A 91 -6.04 -2.85 -6.63
C GLU A 91 -4.59 -2.56 -6.22
N ASN A 92 -4.07 -1.37 -6.53
CA ASN A 92 -2.73 -0.94 -6.14
C ASN A 92 -2.56 -0.92 -4.61
N LEU A 93 -3.55 -0.39 -3.87
CA LEU A 93 -3.52 -0.37 -2.41
C LEU A 93 -3.68 -1.78 -1.82
N ALA A 94 -4.55 -2.62 -2.39
CA ALA A 94 -4.74 -4.00 -1.96
C ALA A 94 -3.46 -4.83 -2.14
N ALA A 95 -2.66 -4.58 -3.18
CA ALA A 95 -1.38 -5.26 -3.41
C ALA A 95 -0.37 -5.04 -2.26
N LEU A 96 -0.51 -3.93 -1.51
CA LEU A 96 0.32 -3.64 -0.33
C LEU A 96 0.05 -4.61 0.85
N LEU A 97 -1.00 -5.43 0.80
CA LEU A 97 -1.18 -6.53 1.75
C LEU A 97 0.05 -7.47 1.78
N THR A 98 0.73 -7.64 0.65
CA THR A 98 1.97 -8.42 0.58
C THR A 98 3.10 -7.78 1.39
N VAL A 99 3.20 -6.44 1.35
CA VAL A 99 4.18 -5.69 2.15
C VAL A 99 3.80 -5.73 3.63
N LEU A 100 2.52 -5.60 3.95
CA LEU A 100 2.03 -5.75 5.32
C LEU A 100 2.32 -7.14 5.89
N ALA A 101 2.23 -8.21 5.11
CA ALA A 101 2.60 -9.54 5.56
C ALA A 101 4.06 -9.61 6.04
N LEU A 102 4.99 -8.88 5.38
CA LEU A 102 6.36 -8.73 5.86
C LEU A 102 6.45 -7.87 7.12
N LEU A 103 5.72 -6.76 7.17
CA LEU A 103 5.67 -5.85 8.34
C LEU A 103 4.95 -6.44 9.56
N PHE A 104 4.34 -7.61 9.41
CA PHE A 104 3.78 -8.39 10.52
C PHE A 104 4.87 -9.10 11.35
N VAL A 105 6.07 -9.30 10.81
CA VAL A 105 7.17 -10.02 11.49
C VAL A 105 7.52 -9.44 12.87
N PRO A 106 7.68 -8.10 13.06
CA PRO A 106 7.94 -7.55 14.39
C PRO A 106 6.85 -7.88 15.42
N ILE A 107 5.58 -7.95 15.02
CA ILE A 107 4.47 -8.30 15.91
C ILE A 107 4.61 -9.75 16.40
N LEU A 108 5.00 -10.66 15.51
CA LEU A 108 5.25 -12.07 15.86
C LEU A 108 6.43 -12.24 16.81
N LEU A 109 7.48 -11.41 16.66
CA LEU A 109 8.65 -11.44 17.53
C LEU A 109 8.35 -10.85 18.91
N LEU A 110 7.63 -9.73 18.97
CA LEU A 110 7.28 -9.05 20.23
C LEU A 110 5.98 -9.57 20.86
N ARG A 111 5.45 -10.69 20.37
CA ARG A 111 4.15 -11.23 20.73
C ARG A 111 3.95 -11.32 22.26
N HIS A 112 4.92 -11.83 23.01
CA HIS A 112 4.86 -11.98 24.48
C HIS A 112 4.75 -10.62 25.21
N HIS A 113 5.31 -9.55 24.63
CA HIS A 113 5.17 -8.20 25.18
C HIS A 113 3.82 -7.54 24.84
N LEU A 114 3.12 -8.04 23.81
CA LEU A 114 1.91 -7.46 23.26
C LEU A 114 0.63 -8.13 23.79
N PHE A 115 0.63 -9.45 23.89
CA PHE A 115 -0.56 -10.20 24.27
C PHE A 115 -0.27 -11.04 25.51
N VAL A 116 -0.82 -10.58 26.64
CA VAL A 116 -0.68 -11.20 27.97
C VAL A 116 -1.08 -12.69 27.97
N TRP A 117 -2.06 -13.06 27.14
CA TRP A 117 -2.52 -14.44 27.03
C TRP A 117 -1.56 -15.38 26.27
N MET A 118 -0.40 -14.92 25.81
CA MET A 118 0.62 -15.80 25.22
C MET A 118 1.78 -16.09 26.15
N ASP A 119 1.70 -15.63 27.40
CA ASP A 119 2.64 -15.95 28.47
C ASP A 119 2.19 -17.19 29.27
N ILE A 120 1.36 -18.04 28.66
CA ILE A 120 0.86 -19.30 29.21
C ILE A 120 1.94 -20.38 29.12
#